data_AF-A0A7X6W5I0-F1
#
_entry.id   AF-A0A7X6W5I0-F1
#
_cell.length_a   1.000
_cell.length_b   1.000
_cell.length_c   1.000
_cell.angle_alpha   90.00
_cell.angle_beta   90.00
_cell.angle_gamma   90.00
#
_symmetry.space_group_name_H-M   'P 1'
#
loop_
_entity.id
_entity.type
_entity.pdbx_description
1 polymer ?
#
loop_
_entity_poly.entity_id
_entity_poly.type
_entity_poly.pdbx_seq_one_letter_code
_entity_poly.pdbx_strand_id
1 'polypeptide(L)'
;MRQQCLARVGKITALALVLAGLVWQGTRTPALVDPSAGDYEAYWMAARLLLTGGNPYDLDAVAALQGVPPLQNGSVKVAWNPPWALAVMLPFGLVEFPLSRMLWFLLMVAVLFASTSVFWLRDGGPLSRRWVAALLCILFPPALLALWNGQMTPLLLAGIAGFLHSGAQGRWGRAGAFLALGALKPHLLCLFWGVCVLWGVHHRRWQIAAGLGITLAVAVGAVACVDPLILSRYQEMMAGDPALPPLTLTATTGAMLRLLLGAEKAWLQTAPLAVGACWTCLYYWRRRRSWDWMEHTPLLLAASVIVTPYAWPPDYVLLLPAILQAATRVSGAGTRPIGLALLFYVPVVAACFTVWFSGVAGVWHAWQPWAVLGACLIARKLATPARIPSTASNLGTLR
;
A
#
# COMPACT_ATOMS: atom_id res chain seq x y z
N MET A 1 -3.65 -42.33 6.25
CA MET A 1 -3.27 -41.47 7.40
C MET A 1 -1.78 -41.09 7.44
N ARG A 2 -0.82 -42.01 7.34
CA ARG A 2 0.63 -41.70 7.42
C ARG A 2 1.13 -40.66 6.40
N GLN A 3 0.75 -40.77 5.12
CA GLN A 3 1.18 -39.81 4.07
C GLN A 3 0.63 -38.39 4.28
N GLN A 4 -0.60 -38.24 4.78
CA GLN A 4 -1.18 -36.94 5.09
C GLN A 4 -0.53 -36.29 6.32
N CYS A 5 -0.06 -37.11 7.28
CA CYS A 5 0.69 -36.64 8.43
C CYS A 5 2.11 -36.16 8.02
N LEU A 6 2.82 -36.96 7.21
CA LEU A 6 4.13 -36.60 6.64
C LEU A 6 4.07 -35.32 5.79
N ALA A 7 3.03 -35.15 4.97
CA ALA A 7 2.84 -33.93 4.18
C ALA A 7 2.50 -32.69 5.03
N ARG A 8 1.87 -32.86 6.20
CA ARG A 8 1.61 -31.76 7.15
C ARG A 8 2.88 -31.38 7.90
N VAL A 9 3.64 -32.37 8.38
CA VAL A 9 4.92 -32.15 9.05
C VAL A 9 5.90 -31.45 8.10
N GLY A 10 6.05 -31.90 6.86
CA GLY A 10 6.92 -31.26 5.87
C GLY A 10 6.60 -29.79 5.60
N LYS A 11 5.30 -29.41 5.60
CA LYS A 11 4.87 -28.01 5.44
C LYS A 11 5.17 -27.15 6.66
N ILE A 12 4.99 -27.69 7.86
CA ILE A 12 5.30 -27.01 9.12
C ILE A 12 6.81 -26.81 9.25
N THR A 13 7.60 -27.83 8.92
CA THR A 13 9.07 -27.76 8.92
C THR A 13 9.58 -26.77 7.88
N ALA A 14 9.03 -26.75 6.67
CA ALA A 14 9.40 -25.76 5.65
C ALA A 14 9.09 -24.32 6.10
N LEU A 15 7.91 -24.08 6.69
CA LEU A 15 7.55 -22.78 7.24
C LEU A 15 8.47 -22.37 8.41
N ALA A 16 8.80 -23.30 9.30
CA ALA A 16 9.71 -23.06 10.41
C ALA A 16 11.14 -22.75 9.94
N LEU A 17 11.63 -23.45 8.91
CA LEU A 17 12.95 -23.20 8.32
C LEU A 17 12.99 -21.87 7.58
N VAL A 18 11.90 -21.49 6.89
CA VAL A 18 11.77 -20.14 6.32
C VAL A 18 11.85 -19.11 7.44
N LEU A 19 10.99 -19.20 8.46
CA LEU A 19 10.99 -18.26 9.59
C LEU A 19 12.35 -18.18 10.31
N ALA A 20 13.02 -19.31 10.53
CA ALA A 20 14.35 -19.34 11.12
C ALA A 20 15.41 -18.69 10.23
N GLY A 21 15.35 -18.91 8.91
CA GLY A 21 16.20 -18.24 7.93
C GLY A 21 15.98 -16.72 7.91
N LEU A 22 14.72 -16.26 7.99
CA LEU A 22 14.36 -14.85 8.06
C LEU A 22 14.92 -14.19 9.34
N VAL A 23 14.84 -14.86 10.48
CA VAL A 23 15.39 -14.38 11.76
C VAL A 23 16.91 -14.34 11.73
N TRP A 24 17.57 -15.40 11.24
CA TRP A 24 19.02 -15.49 11.15
C TRP A 24 19.63 -14.47 10.18
N GLN A 25 18.96 -14.19 9.07
CA GLN A 25 19.42 -13.20 8.09
C GLN A 25 19.11 -11.77 8.55
N GLY A 26 18.01 -11.59 9.30
CA GLY A 26 17.63 -10.33 9.93
C GLY A 26 18.72 -9.77 10.87
N THR A 27 19.39 -10.64 11.63
CA THR A 27 20.48 -10.23 12.53
C THR A 27 21.78 -9.83 11.82
N ARG A 28 21.88 -10.04 10.51
CA ARG A 28 23.08 -9.74 9.71
C ARG A 28 22.90 -8.60 8.70
N THR A 29 21.75 -7.95 8.67
CA THR A 29 21.50 -6.84 7.74
C THR A 29 21.69 -5.53 8.50
N PRO A 30 22.72 -4.70 8.22
CA PRO A 30 22.99 -3.48 8.99
C PRO A 30 21.82 -2.47 8.99
N ALA A 31 21.06 -2.41 7.89
CA ALA A 31 19.83 -1.63 7.78
C ALA A 31 18.70 -2.11 8.71
N LEU A 32 18.79 -3.35 9.22
CA LEU A 32 17.91 -3.91 10.26
C LEU A 32 18.40 -3.63 11.69
N VAL A 33 19.55 -2.96 11.85
CA VAL A 33 20.17 -2.66 13.15
C VAL A 33 20.17 -1.16 13.42
N ASP A 34 20.07 -0.32 12.39
CA ASP A 34 20.00 1.13 12.51
C ASP A 34 18.55 1.66 12.36
N PRO A 35 17.90 2.09 13.46
CA PRO A 35 16.55 2.65 13.43
C PRO A 35 16.44 3.98 12.66
N SER A 36 17.57 4.67 12.42
CA SER A 36 17.62 5.92 11.64
C SER A 36 17.59 5.69 10.13
N ALA A 37 17.88 4.47 9.65
CA ALA A 37 17.97 4.17 8.22
C ALA A 37 16.63 4.26 7.43
N GLY A 38 15.48 4.46 8.09
CA GLY A 38 14.15 4.46 7.47
C GLY A 38 13.60 5.83 7.07
N ASP A 39 12.50 5.81 6.29
CA ASP A 39 11.77 7.00 5.83
C ASP A 39 11.20 7.86 6.98
N TYR A 40 10.99 7.26 8.17
CA TYR A 40 10.47 7.98 9.32
C TYR A 40 11.36 9.13 9.80
N GLU A 41 12.68 8.99 9.65
CA GLU A 41 13.62 10.06 10.00
C GLU A 41 13.29 11.35 9.25
N ALA A 42 13.01 11.25 7.95
CA ALA A 42 12.59 12.39 7.14
C ALA A 42 11.29 13.04 7.65
N TYR A 43 10.32 12.22 8.07
CA TYR A 43 9.03 12.72 8.60
C TYR A 43 9.21 13.45 9.93
N TRP A 44 10.02 12.88 10.82
CA TRP A 44 10.32 13.50 12.11
C TRP A 44 11.10 14.80 11.92
N MET A 45 12.13 14.82 11.07
CA MET A 45 12.91 16.02 10.77
C MET A 45 12.04 17.13 10.18
N ALA A 46 11.17 16.80 9.22
CA ALA A 46 10.23 17.78 8.66
C ALA A 46 9.30 18.37 9.74
N ALA A 47 8.74 17.53 10.61
CA ALA A 47 7.91 18.01 11.72
C ALA A 47 8.72 18.86 12.72
N ARG A 48 9.95 18.43 13.06
CA ARG A 48 10.82 19.12 14.02
C ARG A 48 11.25 20.49 13.50
N LEU A 49 11.70 20.56 12.23
CA LEU A 49 12.08 21.82 11.58
C LEU A 49 10.93 22.82 11.57
N LEU A 50 9.74 22.36 11.18
CA LEU A 50 8.55 23.21 11.16
C LEU A 50 8.23 23.78 12.55
N LEU A 51 8.29 22.94 13.59
CA LEU A 51 8.04 23.35 14.98
C LEU A 51 9.12 24.29 15.55
N THR A 52 10.34 24.23 15.04
CA THR A 52 11.45 25.10 15.44
C THR A 52 11.59 26.35 14.56
N GLY A 53 10.60 26.63 13.69
CA GLY A 53 10.57 27.81 12.82
C GLY A 53 11.36 27.69 11.50
N GLY A 54 11.90 26.51 11.21
CA GLY A 54 12.61 26.19 9.97
C GLY A 54 11.68 25.83 8.81
N ASN A 55 12.25 25.74 7.61
CA ASN A 55 11.55 25.25 6.42
C ASN A 55 11.72 23.72 6.32
N PRO A 56 10.64 22.92 6.40
CA PRO A 56 10.75 21.45 6.31
C PRO A 56 11.13 20.94 4.92
N TYR A 57 11.10 21.80 3.89
CA TYR A 57 11.43 21.48 2.50
C TYR A 57 12.76 22.07 2.03
N ASP A 58 13.53 22.69 2.93
CA ASP A 58 14.87 23.21 2.64
C ASP A 58 15.92 22.12 2.89
N LEU A 59 16.64 21.73 1.83
CA LEU A 59 17.63 20.66 1.86
C LEU A 59 18.79 20.96 2.82
N ASP A 60 19.23 22.22 2.89
CA ASP A 60 20.36 22.61 3.73
C ASP A 60 19.96 22.57 5.21
N ALA A 61 18.73 22.99 5.52
CA ALA A 61 18.17 22.92 6.86
C ALA A 61 17.98 21.45 7.32
N VAL A 62 17.51 20.58 6.42
CA VAL A 62 17.39 19.14 6.70
C VAL A 62 18.77 18.51 6.90
N ALA A 63 19.75 18.80 6.05
CA ALA A 63 21.11 18.29 6.17
C ALA A 63 21.77 18.70 7.49
N ALA A 64 21.61 19.97 7.88
CA ALA A 64 22.10 20.50 9.14
C ALA A 64 21.49 19.77 10.35
N LEU A 65 20.17 19.50 10.33
CA LEU A 65 19.49 18.76 11.40
C LEU A 65 19.90 17.28 11.43
N GLN A 66 20.12 16.67 10.27
CA GLN A 66 20.56 15.28 10.13
C GLN A 66 22.05 15.10 10.50
N GLY A 67 22.82 16.20 10.59
CA GLY A 67 24.25 16.16 10.88
C GLY A 67 25.11 15.71 9.70
N VAL A 68 24.63 15.91 8.47
CA VAL A 68 25.35 15.55 7.23
C VAL A 68 25.71 16.80 6.41
N PRO A 69 26.82 16.80 5.66
CA PRO A 69 27.17 17.92 4.78
C PRO A 69 26.09 18.16 3.71
N PRO A 70 25.68 19.41 3.44
CA PRO A 70 24.63 19.72 2.48
C PRO A 70 24.90 19.24 1.05
N LEU A 71 26.19 19.19 0.65
CA LEU A 71 26.63 18.83 -0.71
C LEU A 71 26.51 17.34 -1.06
N GLN A 72 26.11 16.47 -0.13
CA GLN A 72 25.80 15.08 -0.43
C GLN A 72 24.30 14.93 -0.74
N ASN A 73 23.86 15.42 -1.92
CA ASN A 73 22.46 15.36 -2.38
C ASN A 73 21.83 13.95 -2.39
N GLY A 74 22.63 12.88 -2.22
CA GLY A 74 22.14 11.50 -2.11
C GLY A 74 21.95 10.97 -0.68
N SER A 75 22.40 11.68 0.36
CA SER A 75 22.33 11.22 1.77
C SER A 75 21.30 11.97 2.62
N VAL A 76 20.83 13.13 2.16
CA VAL A 76 19.78 13.92 2.84
C VAL A 76 18.41 13.26 2.61
N LYS A 77 17.73 12.86 3.68
CA LYS A 77 16.39 12.25 3.58
C LYS A 77 15.30 13.30 3.75
N VAL A 78 14.65 13.63 2.65
CA VAL A 78 13.60 14.66 2.61
C VAL A 78 12.22 14.03 2.58
N ALA A 79 11.28 14.62 3.32
CA ALA A 79 9.88 14.25 3.26
C ALA A 79 9.21 14.92 2.05
N TRP A 80 9.21 14.24 0.90
CA TRP A 80 8.58 14.70 -0.35
C TRP A 80 7.04 14.82 -0.31
N ASN A 81 6.45 14.65 0.87
CA ASN A 81 5.02 14.60 1.05
C ASN A 81 4.39 16.01 0.95
N PRO A 82 3.14 16.09 0.47
CA PRO A 82 2.43 17.36 0.40
C PRO A 82 2.19 17.96 1.80
N PRO A 83 1.95 19.28 1.91
CA PRO A 83 1.87 19.97 3.21
C PRO A 83 0.83 19.41 4.18
N TRP A 84 -0.31 18.91 3.69
CA TRP A 84 -1.31 18.27 4.57
C TRP A 84 -0.81 16.99 5.26
N ALA A 85 0.25 16.36 4.76
CA ALA A 85 0.89 15.23 5.42
C ALA A 85 1.62 15.66 6.70
N LEU A 86 2.15 16.88 6.75
CA LEU A 86 2.80 17.43 7.94
C LEU A 86 1.84 17.52 9.12
N ALA A 87 0.53 17.70 8.89
CA ALA A 87 -0.48 17.70 9.94
C ALA A 87 -0.49 16.38 10.74
N VAL A 88 -0.19 15.26 10.09
CA VAL A 88 -0.09 13.94 10.73
C VAL A 88 1.24 13.79 11.47
N MET A 89 2.31 14.39 10.94
CA MET A 89 3.66 14.28 11.47
C MET A 89 3.92 15.24 12.63
N LEU A 90 3.26 16.39 12.66
CA LEU A 90 3.45 17.48 13.62
C LEU A 90 3.46 17.02 15.09
N PRO A 91 2.47 16.24 15.58
CA PRO A 91 2.47 15.77 16.96
C PRO A 91 3.71 14.95 17.34
N PHE A 92 4.31 14.28 16.36
CA PHE A 92 5.49 13.43 16.56
C PHE A 92 6.80 14.21 16.59
N GLY A 93 6.84 15.43 16.03
CA GLY A 93 8.00 16.32 16.11
C GLY A 93 8.16 17.01 17.48
N LEU A 94 7.11 16.99 18.32
CA LEU A 94 7.13 17.56 19.67
C LEU A 94 8.03 16.80 20.65
N VAL A 95 8.33 15.53 20.36
CA VAL A 95 9.14 14.66 21.20
C VAL A 95 10.44 14.25 20.50
N GLU A 96 11.42 13.80 21.29
CA GLU A 96 12.70 13.34 20.78
C GLU A 96 12.56 12.10 19.86
N PHE A 97 13.48 11.99 18.90
CA PHE A 97 13.42 10.99 17.83
C PHE A 97 13.17 9.55 18.31
N PRO A 98 13.84 9.01 19.34
CA PRO A 98 13.62 7.62 19.77
C PRO A 98 12.19 7.36 20.26
N LEU A 99 11.64 8.25 21.08
CA LEU A 99 10.28 8.16 21.58
C LEU A 99 9.28 8.33 20.43
N SER A 100 9.55 9.30 19.56
CA SER A 100 8.76 9.56 18.35
C SER A 100 8.66 8.32 17.46
N ARG A 101 9.80 7.68 17.15
CA ARG A 101 9.89 6.46 16.32
C ARG A 101 9.10 5.31 16.92
N MET A 102 9.18 5.11 18.24
CA MET A 102 8.42 4.07 18.95
C MET A 102 6.91 4.33 18.84
N LEU A 103 6.46 5.56 19.11
CA LEU A 103 5.04 5.92 19.03
C LEU A 103 4.49 5.75 17.62
N TRP A 104 5.26 6.17 16.61
CA TRP A 104 4.89 5.98 15.21
C TRP A 104 4.80 4.51 14.82
N PHE A 105 5.77 3.69 15.24
CA PHE A 105 5.74 2.26 15.00
C PHE A 105 4.48 1.61 15.60
N LEU A 106 4.17 1.90 16.88
CA LEU A 106 2.97 1.39 17.54
C LEU A 106 1.69 1.83 16.83
N LEU A 107 1.61 3.08 16.39
CA LEU A 107 0.50 3.60 15.61
C LEU A 107 0.35 2.84 14.28
N MET A 108 1.44 2.69 13.51
CA MET A 108 1.40 1.99 12.21
C MET A 108 0.99 0.53 12.37
N VAL A 109 1.45 -0.16 13.42
CA VAL A 109 1.02 -1.52 13.76
C VAL A 109 -0.49 -1.56 14.02
N ALA A 110 -1.01 -0.68 14.87
CA ALA A 110 -2.43 -0.60 15.18
C ALA A 110 -3.28 -0.30 13.94
N VAL A 111 -2.83 0.64 13.10
CA VAL A 111 -3.45 1.03 11.84
C VAL A 111 -3.51 -0.14 10.86
N LEU A 112 -2.42 -0.90 10.69
CA LEU A 112 -2.40 -2.08 9.82
C LEU A 112 -3.38 -3.15 10.29
N PHE A 113 -3.35 -3.51 11.57
CA PHE A 113 -4.28 -4.52 12.10
C PHE A 113 -5.73 -4.07 12.03
N ALA A 114 -6.03 -2.81 12.34
CA ALA A 114 -7.38 -2.27 12.22
C ALA A 114 -7.86 -2.33 10.76
N SER A 115 -7.04 -1.87 9.82
CA SER A 115 -7.40 -1.82 8.40
C SER A 115 -7.62 -3.21 7.81
N THR A 116 -6.67 -4.14 8.03
CA THR A 116 -6.79 -5.53 7.56
C THR A 116 -7.99 -6.24 8.17
N SER A 117 -8.33 -5.93 9.43
CA SER A 117 -9.53 -6.45 10.07
C SER A 117 -10.82 -5.95 9.44
N VAL A 118 -10.89 -4.66 9.08
CA VAL A 118 -12.04 -4.09 8.38
C VAL A 118 -12.21 -4.77 7.02
N PHE A 119 -11.14 -4.90 6.25
CA PHE A 119 -11.17 -5.61 4.97
C PHE A 119 -11.64 -7.06 5.13
N TRP A 120 -11.05 -7.81 6.07
CA TRP A 120 -11.41 -9.20 6.33
C TRP A 120 -12.91 -9.37 6.64
N LEU A 121 -13.43 -8.60 7.60
CA LEU A 121 -14.81 -8.71 8.03
C LEU A 121 -15.80 -8.24 6.95
N ARG A 122 -15.47 -7.17 6.22
CA ARG A 122 -16.34 -6.63 5.17
C ARG A 122 -16.38 -7.49 3.92
N ASP A 123 -15.32 -8.24 3.65
CA ASP A 123 -15.28 -9.21 2.54
C ASP A 123 -15.89 -10.57 2.93
N GLY A 124 -16.52 -10.68 4.12
CA GLY A 124 -17.22 -11.88 4.57
C GLY A 124 -16.36 -12.89 5.35
N GLY A 125 -15.14 -12.51 5.73
CA GLY A 125 -14.29 -13.33 6.60
C GLY A 125 -14.89 -13.47 8.01
N PRO A 126 -14.91 -14.68 8.61
CA PRO A 126 -15.51 -14.89 9.92
C PRO A 126 -14.66 -14.26 11.04
N LEU A 127 -15.33 -13.71 12.06
CA LEU A 127 -14.68 -13.07 13.21
C LEU A 127 -13.71 -14.00 13.95
N SER A 128 -14.07 -15.28 14.09
CA SER A 128 -13.23 -16.32 14.71
C SER A 128 -11.91 -16.56 13.99
N ARG A 129 -11.78 -16.13 12.72
CA ARG A 129 -10.57 -16.25 11.91
C ARG A 129 -9.93 -14.89 11.61
N ARG A 130 -10.29 -13.84 12.34
CA ARG A 130 -9.66 -12.51 12.21
C ARG A 130 -8.13 -12.56 12.41
N TRP A 131 -7.63 -13.50 13.20
CA TRP A 131 -6.20 -13.75 13.37
C TRP A 131 -5.50 -14.16 12.05
N VAL A 132 -6.21 -14.74 11.08
CA VAL A 132 -5.65 -15.06 9.75
C VAL A 132 -5.30 -13.79 9.00
N ALA A 133 -6.15 -12.75 9.08
CA ALA A 133 -5.85 -11.45 8.47
C ALA A 133 -4.61 -10.82 9.10
N ALA A 134 -4.48 -10.90 10.44
CA ALA A 134 -3.29 -10.46 11.15
C ALA A 134 -2.03 -11.25 10.72
N LEU A 135 -2.14 -12.58 10.62
CA LEU A 135 -1.02 -13.43 10.18
C LEU A 135 -0.60 -13.11 8.75
N LEU A 136 -1.56 -12.95 7.82
CA LEU A 136 -1.26 -12.56 6.43
C LEU A 136 -0.60 -11.19 6.36
N CYS A 137 -1.01 -10.25 7.22
CA CYS A 137 -0.35 -8.95 7.33
C CYS A 137 1.11 -9.07 7.80
N ILE A 138 1.35 -9.84 8.88
CA ILE A 138 2.69 -10.01 9.45
C ILE A 138 3.62 -10.76 8.49
N LEU A 139 3.11 -11.79 7.81
CA LEU A 139 3.90 -12.60 6.89
C LEU A 139 4.13 -11.94 5.52
N PHE A 140 3.54 -10.77 5.28
CA PHE A 140 3.69 -10.07 4.01
C PHE A 140 4.90 -9.11 4.09
N PRO A 141 6.01 -9.37 3.37
CA PRO A 141 7.25 -8.62 3.55
C PRO A 141 7.11 -7.10 3.35
N PRO A 142 6.35 -6.60 2.34
CA PRO A 142 6.07 -5.18 2.23
C PRO A 142 5.44 -4.52 3.46
N ALA A 143 4.59 -5.24 4.20
CA ALA A 143 3.99 -4.70 5.42
C ALA A 143 5.03 -4.57 6.54
N LEU A 144 5.91 -5.57 6.69
CA LEU A 144 7.03 -5.50 7.64
C LEU A 144 7.99 -4.38 7.27
N LEU A 145 8.31 -4.23 5.98
CA LEU A 145 9.14 -3.14 5.46
C LEU A 145 8.51 -1.76 5.71
N ALA A 146 7.19 -1.63 5.56
CA ALA A 146 6.50 -0.39 5.89
C ALA A 146 6.64 -0.02 7.37
N LEU A 147 6.53 -1.00 8.27
CA LEU A 147 6.76 -0.78 9.70
C LEU A 147 8.23 -0.45 10.00
N TRP A 148 9.14 -1.22 9.38
CA TRP A 148 10.59 -1.09 9.56
C TRP A 148 11.14 0.26 9.08
N ASN A 149 10.70 0.73 7.91
CA ASN A 149 11.07 2.05 7.41
C ASN A 149 10.29 3.16 8.11
N GLY A 150 9.19 2.82 8.79
CA GLY A 150 8.24 3.78 9.35
C GLY A 150 7.52 4.59 8.29
N GLN A 151 7.19 3.93 7.17
CA GLN A 151 6.40 4.51 6.09
C GLN A 151 5.00 4.87 6.53
N MET A 152 4.44 5.91 5.91
CA MET A 152 3.06 6.34 6.17
C MET A 152 2.02 5.62 5.30
N THR A 153 2.45 4.73 4.39
CA THR A 153 1.55 3.98 3.50
C THR A 153 0.47 3.14 4.21
N PRO A 154 0.69 2.60 5.42
CA PRO A 154 -0.39 2.03 6.23
C PRO A 154 -1.58 2.97 6.48
N LEU A 155 -1.36 4.28 6.58
CA LEU A 155 -2.45 5.26 6.74
C LEU A 155 -3.33 5.36 5.50
N LEU A 156 -2.75 5.21 4.28
CA LEU A 156 -3.55 5.13 3.05
C LEU A 156 -4.50 3.92 3.13
N LEU A 157 -4.02 2.78 3.61
CA LEU A 157 -4.84 1.57 3.77
C LEU A 157 -5.98 1.81 4.78
N ALA A 158 -5.73 2.52 5.87
CA ALA A 158 -6.79 2.96 6.80
C ALA A 158 -7.78 3.94 6.14
N GLY A 159 -7.31 4.85 5.29
CA GLY A 159 -8.16 5.72 4.50
C GLY A 159 -9.12 4.95 3.61
N ILE A 160 -8.62 3.93 2.90
CA ILE A 160 -9.47 3.06 2.07
C ILE A 160 -10.42 2.23 2.95
N ALA A 161 -9.93 1.62 4.03
CA ALA A 161 -10.77 0.85 4.94
C ALA A 161 -11.91 1.70 5.54
N GLY A 162 -11.60 2.93 5.95
CA GLY A 162 -12.56 3.91 6.46
C GLY A 162 -13.55 4.40 5.40
N PHE A 163 -13.10 4.59 4.16
CA PHE A 163 -13.95 4.88 3.00
C PHE A 163 -14.96 3.76 2.75
N LEU A 164 -14.50 2.51 2.67
CA LEU A 164 -15.36 1.34 2.49
C LEU A 164 -16.31 1.13 3.67
N HIS A 165 -15.80 1.36 4.89
CA HIS A 165 -16.60 1.22 6.10
C HIS A 165 -17.76 2.23 6.12
N SER A 166 -17.44 3.52 5.94
CA SER A 166 -18.40 4.61 5.99
C SER A 166 -19.34 4.62 4.78
N GLY A 167 -18.82 4.27 3.59
CA GLY A 167 -19.59 4.18 2.36
C GLY A 167 -20.69 3.13 2.43
N ALA A 168 -20.41 1.96 3.01
CA ALA A 168 -21.45 0.95 3.21
C ALA A 168 -22.55 1.36 4.20
N GLN A 169 -22.27 2.34 5.06
CA GLN A 169 -23.29 2.95 5.95
C GLN A 169 -24.02 4.13 5.29
N GLY A 170 -23.76 4.41 4.00
CA GLY A 170 -24.29 5.58 3.31
C GLY A 170 -23.71 6.92 3.77
N ARG A 171 -22.69 6.92 4.64
CA ARG A 171 -22.08 8.12 5.23
C ARG A 171 -20.96 8.64 4.34
N TRP A 172 -21.32 9.10 3.14
CA TRP A 172 -20.36 9.47 2.09
C TRP A 172 -19.46 10.66 2.44
N GLY A 173 -19.93 11.60 3.26
CA GLY A 173 -19.09 12.70 3.79
C GLY A 173 -17.93 12.18 4.65
N ARG A 174 -18.23 11.26 5.57
CA ARG A 174 -17.20 10.59 6.39
C ARG A 174 -16.29 9.71 5.54
N ALA A 175 -16.83 9.03 4.53
CA ALA A 175 -16.02 8.28 3.58
C ALA A 175 -15.00 9.19 2.87
N GLY A 176 -15.44 10.37 2.43
CA GLY A 176 -14.56 11.42 1.87
C GLY A 176 -13.48 11.90 2.84
N ALA A 177 -13.83 12.14 4.11
CA ALA A 177 -12.86 12.52 5.13
C ALA A 177 -11.75 11.48 5.32
N PHE A 178 -12.09 10.18 5.33
CA PHE A 178 -11.09 9.10 5.39
C PHE A 178 -10.18 9.07 4.15
N LEU A 179 -10.68 9.47 2.98
CA LEU A 179 -9.85 9.58 1.77
C LEU A 179 -8.74 10.64 1.90
N ALA A 180 -8.81 11.58 2.84
CA ALA A 180 -7.69 12.50 3.09
C ALA A 180 -6.40 11.75 3.48
N LEU A 181 -6.49 10.60 4.15
CA LEU A 181 -5.33 9.73 4.40
C LEU A 181 -4.78 9.12 3.10
N GLY A 182 -5.66 8.86 2.12
CA GLY A 182 -5.26 8.45 0.78
C GLY A 182 -4.41 9.51 0.07
N ALA A 183 -4.72 10.79 0.31
CA ALA A 183 -4.05 11.92 -0.33
C ALA A 183 -2.64 12.18 0.22
N LEU A 184 -2.19 11.48 1.26
CA LEU A 184 -0.81 11.58 1.77
C LEU A 184 0.23 11.12 0.73
N LYS A 185 -0.16 10.18 -0.14
CA LYS A 185 0.61 9.73 -1.31
C LYS A 185 -0.36 9.47 -2.49
N PRO A 186 -0.84 10.53 -3.16
CA PRO A 186 -1.99 10.40 -4.07
C PRO A 186 -1.70 9.53 -5.29
N HIS A 187 -0.45 9.50 -5.77
CA HIS A 187 -0.01 8.71 -6.92
C HIS A 187 -0.20 7.19 -6.73
N LEU A 188 -0.04 6.67 -5.50
CA LEU A 188 -0.21 5.24 -5.20
C LEU A 188 -1.66 4.75 -5.36
N LEU A 189 -2.62 5.67 -5.33
CA LEU A 189 -4.06 5.40 -5.45
C LEU A 189 -4.65 5.96 -6.75
N CYS A 190 -3.81 6.27 -7.75
CA CYS A 190 -4.18 6.98 -8.97
C CYS A 190 -5.44 6.42 -9.69
N LEU A 191 -5.54 5.10 -9.86
CA LEU A 191 -6.71 4.50 -10.54
C LEU A 191 -7.94 4.47 -9.63
N PHE A 192 -7.73 4.25 -8.33
CA PHE A 192 -8.80 4.32 -7.33
C PHE A 192 -9.42 5.73 -7.30
N TRP A 193 -8.61 6.79 -7.32
CA TRP A 193 -9.09 8.17 -7.43
C TRP A 193 -9.93 8.40 -8.67
N GLY A 194 -9.47 7.93 -9.83
CA GLY A 194 -10.20 8.03 -11.09
C GLY A 194 -11.60 7.42 -10.96
N VAL A 195 -11.70 6.22 -10.39
CA VAL A 195 -13.01 5.59 -10.14
C VAL A 195 -13.84 6.34 -9.11
N CYS A 196 -13.25 6.82 -8.01
CA CYS A 196 -13.96 7.62 -7.01
C CYS A 196 -14.60 8.86 -7.62
N VAL A 197 -13.90 9.57 -8.50
CA VAL A 197 -14.42 10.74 -9.20
C VAL A 197 -15.55 10.32 -10.16
N LEU A 198 -15.30 9.36 -11.04
CA LEU A 198 -16.29 8.89 -12.02
C LEU A 198 -17.57 8.38 -11.33
N TRP A 199 -17.42 7.56 -10.29
CA TRP A 199 -18.52 7.02 -9.52
C TRP A 199 -19.24 8.09 -8.71
N GLY A 200 -18.50 9.01 -8.09
CA GLY A 200 -19.05 10.11 -7.30
C GLY A 200 -19.89 11.06 -8.15
N VAL A 201 -19.43 11.40 -9.35
CA VAL A 201 -20.18 12.20 -10.33
C VAL A 201 -21.42 11.44 -10.82
N HIS A 202 -21.25 10.19 -11.27
CA HIS A 202 -22.35 9.37 -11.79
C HIS A 202 -23.49 9.17 -10.78
N HIS A 203 -23.15 8.98 -9.50
CA HIS A 203 -24.14 8.76 -8.42
C HIS A 203 -24.45 10.02 -7.60
N ARG A 204 -23.96 11.19 -8.04
CA ARG A 204 -24.14 12.50 -7.37
C ARG A 204 -23.75 12.48 -5.88
N ARG A 205 -22.69 11.75 -5.54
CA ARG A 205 -22.16 11.63 -4.16
C ARG A 205 -21.12 12.71 -3.87
N TRP A 206 -21.50 13.97 -4.07
CA TRP A 206 -20.65 15.15 -3.85
C TRP A 206 -20.14 15.27 -2.41
N GLN A 207 -20.85 14.66 -1.47
CA GLN A 207 -20.43 14.55 -0.07
C GLN A 207 -19.03 13.95 0.07
N ILE A 208 -18.61 13.03 -0.82
CA ILE A 208 -17.24 12.49 -0.80
C ILE A 208 -16.22 13.61 -1.04
N ALA A 209 -16.44 14.43 -2.08
CA ALA A 209 -15.56 15.54 -2.40
C ALA A 209 -15.56 16.61 -1.29
N ALA A 210 -16.74 16.92 -0.74
CA ALA A 210 -16.86 17.86 0.37
C ALA A 210 -16.11 17.37 1.63
N GLY A 211 -16.28 16.10 2.01
CA GLY A 211 -15.59 15.52 3.15
C GLY A 211 -14.07 15.50 2.97
N LEU A 212 -13.60 15.09 1.80
CA LEU A 212 -12.18 15.13 1.45
C LEU A 212 -11.62 16.56 1.50
N GLY A 213 -12.30 17.49 0.83
CA GLY A 213 -11.88 18.89 0.74
C GLY A 213 -11.82 19.59 2.10
N ILE A 214 -12.84 19.40 2.96
CA ILE A 214 -12.86 19.96 4.30
C ILE A 214 -11.72 19.40 5.15
N THR A 215 -11.51 18.08 5.14
CA THR A 215 -10.43 17.47 5.93
C THR A 215 -9.04 17.93 5.47
N LEU A 216 -8.80 18.03 4.16
CA LEU A 216 -7.54 18.56 3.64
C LEU A 216 -7.36 20.04 3.97
N ALA A 217 -8.41 20.86 3.85
CA ALA A 217 -8.35 22.27 4.20
C ALA A 217 -8.03 22.49 5.69
N VAL A 218 -8.64 21.69 6.58
CA VAL A 218 -8.31 21.71 8.01
C VAL A 218 -6.87 21.28 8.26
N ALA A 219 -6.38 20.23 7.60
CA ALA A 219 -5.00 19.76 7.74
C ALA A 219 -3.99 20.81 7.26
N VAL A 220 -4.21 21.41 6.08
CA VAL A 220 -3.37 22.50 5.56
C VAL A 220 -3.45 23.72 6.49
N GLY A 221 -4.64 24.10 6.93
CA GLY A 221 -4.85 25.22 7.85
C GLY A 221 -4.09 25.04 9.17
N ALA A 222 -4.12 23.83 9.75
CA ALA A 222 -3.38 23.52 10.97
C ALA A 222 -1.86 23.67 10.80
N VAL A 223 -1.32 23.26 9.65
CA VAL A 223 0.11 23.43 9.32
C VAL A 223 0.43 24.90 9.03
N ALA A 224 -0.46 25.61 8.32
CA ALA A 224 -0.31 27.02 7.99
C ALA A 224 -0.37 27.94 9.22
N CYS A 225 -1.02 27.52 10.32
CA CYS A 225 -0.93 28.21 11.61
C CYS A 225 0.48 28.20 12.20
N VAL A 226 1.32 27.22 11.84
CA VAL A 226 2.73 27.14 12.27
C VAL A 226 3.62 27.87 11.26
N ASP A 227 3.36 27.68 9.96
CA ASP A 227 4.09 28.33 8.87
C ASP A 227 3.14 28.76 7.74
N PRO A 228 2.78 30.05 7.65
CA PRO A 228 1.89 30.57 6.61
C PRO A 228 2.42 30.38 5.18
N LEU A 229 3.73 30.19 5.00
CA LEU A 229 4.39 30.03 3.71
C LEU A 229 4.53 28.56 3.29
N ILE A 230 3.97 27.61 4.05
CA ILE A 230 4.22 26.18 3.81
C ILE A 230 3.83 25.71 2.39
N LEU A 231 2.77 26.28 1.82
CA LEU A 231 2.33 25.94 0.47
C LEU A 231 3.32 26.45 -0.60
N SER A 232 3.83 27.68 -0.47
CA SER A 232 4.83 28.21 -1.41
C SER A 232 6.16 27.49 -1.28
N ARG A 233 6.59 27.19 -0.04
CA ARG A 233 7.80 26.38 0.22
C ARG A 233 7.74 25.00 -0.43
N TYR A 234 6.59 24.33 -0.37
CA TYR A 234 6.39 23.06 -1.07
C TYR A 234 6.43 23.22 -2.59
N GLN A 235 5.81 24.27 -3.13
CA GLN A 235 5.85 24.57 -4.57
C GLN A 235 7.28 24.84 -5.06
N GLU A 236 8.06 25.61 -4.29
CA GLU A 236 9.48 25.88 -4.57
C GLU A 236 10.30 24.60 -4.61
N MET A 237 10.14 23.71 -3.62
CA MET A 237 10.80 22.39 -3.62
C MET A 237 10.41 21.56 -4.86
N MET A 238 9.11 21.51 -5.20
CA MET A 238 8.62 20.77 -6.36
C MET A 238 9.03 21.38 -7.70
N ALA A 239 9.39 22.67 -7.75
CA ALA A 239 9.85 23.36 -8.95
C ALA A 239 11.38 23.35 -9.09
N GLY A 240 12.11 23.33 -7.98
CA GLY A 240 13.56 23.55 -7.92
C GLY A 240 14.43 22.30 -8.04
N ASP A 241 13.92 21.09 -7.79
CA ASP A 241 14.78 19.90 -7.69
C ASP A 241 14.68 18.94 -8.91
N PRO A 242 15.72 18.82 -9.75
CA PRO A 242 15.78 17.81 -10.81
C PRO A 242 16.01 16.37 -10.32
N ALA A 243 16.24 16.13 -9.02
CA ALA A 243 16.30 14.80 -8.40
C ALA A 243 14.95 14.29 -7.88
N LEU A 244 13.83 14.98 -8.24
CA LEU A 244 12.49 14.52 -7.88
C LEU A 244 12.27 13.03 -8.21
N PRO A 245 11.48 12.31 -7.38
CA PRO A 245 11.12 10.90 -7.58
C PRO A 245 10.73 10.44 -8.99
N PRO A 246 10.10 11.25 -9.88
CA PRO A 246 9.77 10.84 -11.25
C PRO A 246 11.00 10.48 -12.09
N LEU A 247 12.19 10.94 -11.73
CA LEU A 247 13.42 10.75 -12.50
C LEU A 247 14.27 9.57 -11.99
N THR A 248 14.12 9.18 -10.73
CA THR A 248 14.81 8.01 -10.15
C THR A 248 14.19 6.69 -10.59
N LEU A 249 15.02 5.67 -10.79
CA LEU A 249 14.57 4.32 -11.11
C LEU A 249 14.00 3.65 -9.86
N THR A 250 12.69 3.73 -9.67
CA THR A 250 11.97 3.15 -8.53
C THR A 250 11.44 1.73 -8.82
N ALA A 251 10.80 1.08 -7.84
CA ALA A 251 10.26 -0.27 -8.01
C ALA A 251 8.89 -0.24 -8.74
N THR A 252 8.86 0.17 -10.00
CA THR A 252 7.61 0.27 -10.78
C THR A 252 7.75 -0.32 -12.18
N THR A 253 6.62 -0.62 -12.82
CA THR A 253 6.58 -1.06 -14.21
C THR A 253 7.22 -0.02 -15.15
N GLY A 254 7.02 1.27 -14.88
CA GLY A 254 7.61 2.35 -15.67
C GLY A 254 9.12 2.37 -15.61
N ALA A 255 9.70 2.15 -14.43
CA ALA A 255 11.14 2.04 -14.26
C ALA A 255 11.73 0.81 -14.96
N MET A 256 11.02 -0.33 -14.96
CA MET A 256 11.43 -1.51 -15.74
C MET A 256 11.44 -1.23 -17.24
N LEU A 257 10.42 -0.53 -17.75
CA LEU A 257 10.38 -0.14 -19.16
C LEU A 257 11.55 0.78 -19.52
N ARG A 258 11.91 1.72 -18.65
CA ARG A 258 13.10 2.57 -18.81
C ARG A 258 14.38 1.75 -18.83
N LEU A 259 14.55 0.79 -17.92
CA LEU A 259 15.73 -0.09 -17.92
C LEU A 259 15.85 -0.92 -19.21
N LEU A 260 14.73 -1.37 -19.78
CA LEU A 260 14.73 -2.24 -20.96
C LEU A 260 14.80 -1.47 -22.29
N LEU A 261 14.20 -0.29 -22.37
CA LEU A 261 13.98 0.44 -23.64
C LEU A 261 14.75 1.76 -23.73
N GLY A 262 15.42 2.17 -22.66
CA GLY A 262 16.21 3.41 -22.58
C GLY A 262 15.90 4.21 -21.32
N ALA A 263 16.89 4.33 -20.42
CA ALA A 263 16.74 5.02 -19.13
C ALA A 263 16.47 6.53 -19.30
N GLU A 264 16.93 7.10 -20.40
CA GLU A 264 16.75 8.48 -20.83
C GLU A 264 15.29 8.81 -21.21
N LYS A 265 14.48 7.82 -21.56
CA LYS A 265 13.09 8.01 -22.02
C LYS A 265 12.15 8.20 -20.83
N ALA A 266 12.17 9.39 -20.23
CA ALA A 266 11.36 9.73 -19.04
C ALA A 266 9.85 9.43 -19.20
N TRP A 267 9.29 9.57 -20.40
CA TRP A 267 7.88 9.28 -20.68
C TRP A 267 7.48 7.82 -20.40
N LEU A 268 8.42 6.87 -20.45
CA LEU A 268 8.19 5.47 -20.11
C LEU A 268 7.86 5.27 -18.63
N GLN A 269 8.30 6.18 -17.74
CA GLN A 269 7.94 6.15 -16.32
C GLN A 269 6.43 6.28 -16.13
N THR A 270 5.78 7.13 -16.93
CA THR A 270 4.36 7.46 -16.85
C THR A 270 3.49 6.68 -17.83
N ALA A 271 4.07 6.01 -18.83
CA ALA A 271 3.31 5.26 -19.84
C ALA A 271 2.36 4.20 -19.24
N PRO A 272 2.75 3.40 -18.22
CA PRO A 272 1.82 2.47 -17.58
C PRO A 272 0.59 3.15 -16.97
N LEU A 273 0.74 4.36 -16.41
CA LEU A 273 -0.37 5.11 -15.83
C LEU A 273 -1.41 5.47 -16.89
N ALA A 274 -1.00 5.88 -18.09
CA ALA A 274 -1.91 6.19 -19.19
C ALA A 274 -2.71 4.93 -19.62
N VAL A 275 -2.04 3.78 -19.72
CA VAL A 275 -2.69 2.49 -20.00
C VAL A 275 -3.65 2.11 -18.89
N GLY A 276 -3.22 2.24 -17.63
CA GLY A 276 -4.04 1.98 -16.45
C GLY A 276 -5.27 2.88 -16.38
N ALA A 277 -5.16 4.16 -16.74
CA ALA A 277 -6.28 5.10 -16.78
C ALA A 277 -7.31 4.71 -17.85
N CYS A 278 -6.85 4.36 -19.06
CA CYS A 278 -7.71 3.85 -20.13
C CYS A 278 -8.45 2.57 -19.71
N TRP A 279 -7.70 1.61 -19.14
CA TRP A 279 -8.27 0.38 -18.59
C TRP A 279 -9.30 0.67 -17.50
N THR A 280 -8.99 1.59 -16.58
CA THR A 280 -9.88 1.96 -15.47
C THR A 280 -11.20 2.53 -15.96
N CYS A 281 -11.16 3.44 -16.95
CA CYS A 281 -12.36 4.00 -17.55
C CYS A 281 -13.24 2.92 -18.19
N LEU A 282 -12.65 2.02 -18.97
CA LEU A 282 -13.36 0.89 -19.59
C LEU A 282 -13.89 -0.11 -18.55
N TYR A 283 -13.09 -0.41 -17.53
CA TYR A 283 -13.42 -1.33 -16.45
C TYR A 283 -14.61 -0.84 -15.64
N TYR A 284 -14.59 0.44 -15.27
CA TYR A 284 -15.68 1.12 -14.59
C TYR A 284 -16.92 1.22 -15.48
N TRP A 285 -16.79 1.69 -16.72
CA TRP A 285 -17.93 1.89 -17.62
C TRP A 285 -18.75 0.62 -17.82
N ARG A 286 -18.08 -0.53 -18.00
CA ARG A 286 -18.73 -1.84 -18.15
C ARG A 286 -19.47 -2.33 -16.90
N ARG A 287 -19.14 -1.79 -15.72
CA ARG A 287 -19.65 -2.26 -14.40
C ARG A 287 -20.39 -1.18 -13.63
N ARG A 288 -20.52 0.04 -14.17
CA ARG A 288 -21.04 1.22 -13.45
C ARG A 288 -22.44 1.04 -12.87
N ARG A 289 -23.27 0.18 -13.48
CA ARG A 289 -24.65 -0.09 -13.04
C ARG A 289 -24.74 -0.98 -11.80
N SER A 290 -23.72 -1.80 -11.55
CA SER A 290 -23.68 -2.78 -10.46
C SER A 290 -22.37 -2.69 -9.69
N TRP A 291 -21.84 -1.47 -9.54
CA TRP A 291 -20.52 -1.25 -8.96
C TRP A 291 -20.53 -1.56 -7.47
N ASP A 292 -19.73 -2.55 -7.06
CA ASP A 292 -19.48 -2.85 -5.65
C ASP A 292 -18.04 -2.46 -5.28
N TRP A 293 -17.93 -1.53 -4.31
CA TRP A 293 -16.65 -1.05 -3.83
C TRP A 293 -15.81 -2.14 -3.15
N MET A 294 -16.40 -3.01 -2.34
CA MET A 294 -15.65 -4.08 -1.67
C MET A 294 -15.09 -5.08 -2.68
N GLU A 295 -15.87 -5.40 -3.71
CA GLU A 295 -15.48 -6.33 -4.76
C GLU A 295 -14.32 -5.79 -5.61
N HIS A 296 -14.37 -4.51 -6.01
CA HIS A 296 -13.45 -3.94 -7.01
C HIS A 296 -12.23 -3.22 -6.41
N THR A 297 -12.30 -2.72 -5.18
CA THR A 297 -11.20 -1.93 -4.57
C THR A 297 -9.87 -2.69 -4.54
N PRO A 298 -9.81 -3.98 -4.13
CA PRO A 298 -8.52 -4.69 -4.06
C PRO A 298 -7.78 -4.75 -5.40
N LEU A 299 -8.52 -4.96 -6.51
CA LEU A 299 -7.94 -4.96 -7.85
C LEU A 299 -7.48 -3.55 -8.28
N LEU A 300 -8.26 -2.51 -7.97
CA LEU A 300 -7.89 -1.13 -8.28
C LEU A 300 -6.64 -0.68 -7.54
N LEU A 301 -6.47 -1.08 -6.26
CA LEU A 301 -5.27 -0.77 -5.50
C LEU A 301 -4.05 -1.48 -6.07
N ALA A 302 -4.16 -2.78 -6.37
CA ALA A 302 -3.06 -3.52 -6.98
C ALA A 302 -2.68 -2.97 -8.36
N ALA A 303 -3.66 -2.64 -9.19
CA ALA A 303 -3.42 -2.00 -10.47
C ALA A 303 -2.77 -0.61 -10.31
N SER A 304 -3.21 0.19 -9.32
CA SER A 304 -2.61 1.52 -9.04
C SER A 304 -1.13 1.41 -8.67
N VAL A 305 -0.76 0.45 -7.81
CA VAL A 305 0.64 0.18 -7.43
C VAL A 305 1.47 -0.31 -8.63
N ILE A 306 0.88 -1.05 -9.56
CA ILE A 306 1.56 -1.53 -10.76
C ILE A 306 1.88 -0.37 -11.73
N VAL A 307 0.93 0.56 -11.90
CA VAL A 307 1.01 1.60 -12.94
C VAL A 307 1.47 2.98 -12.43
N THR A 308 1.55 3.17 -11.10
CA THR A 308 2.01 4.43 -10.51
C THR A 308 3.39 4.80 -11.07
N PRO A 309 3.64 6.09 -11.32
CA PRO A 309 4.92 6.54 -11.84
C PRO A 309 6.07 6.21 -10.89
N TYR A 310 5.85 6.19 -9.57
CA TYR A 310 6.88 5.80 -8.62
C TYR A 310 6.28 5.11 -7.39
N ALA A 311 7.05 4.19 -6.80
CA ALA A 311 6.73 3.44 -5.59
C ALA A 311 7.99 2.69 -5.11
N TRP A 312 8.02 2.38 -3.82
CA TRP A 312 9.06 1.55 -3.21
C TRP A 312 8.46 0.28 -2.59
N PRO A 313 9.27 -0.75 -2.30
CA PRO A 313 8.77 -2.01 -1.74
C PRO A 313 7.84 -1.88 -0.51
N PRO A 314 8.08 -0.95 0.44
CA PRO A 314 7.14 -0.73 1.53
C PRO A 314 5.72 -0.30 1.09
N ASP A 315 5.60 0.39 -0.05
CA ASP A 315 4.32 0.90 -0.54
C ASP A 315 3.40 -0.24 -1.03
N TYR A 316 3.97 -1.40 -1.34
CA TYR A 316 3.22 -2.58 -1.77
C TYR A 316 2.34 -3.16 -0.67
N VAL A 317 2.38 -2.62 0.57
CA VAL A 317 1.39 -2.89 1.61
C VAL A 317 -0.06 -2.67 1.11
N LEU A 318 -0.26 -1.83 0.10
CA LEU A 318 -1.55 -1.64 -0.58
C LEU A 318 -2.06 -2.87 -1.35
N LEU A 319 -1.26 -3.94 -1.47
CA LEU A 319 -1.68 -5.23 -2.02
C LEU A 319 -2.37 -6.13 -0.99
N LEU A 320 -2.28 -5.81 0.31
CA LEU A 320 -2.94 -6.57 1.38
C LEU A 320 -4.44 -6.80 1.14
N PRO A 321 -5.24 -5.80 0.69
CA PRO A 321 -6.63 -6.04 0.36
C PRO A 321 -6.84 -7.18 -0.63
N ALA A 322 -5.99 -7.32 -1.67
CA ALA A 322 -6.13 -8.39 -2.66
C ALA A 322 -5.80 -9.76 -2.06
N ILE A 323 -4.78 -9.82 -1.20
CA ILE A 323 -4.39 -11.03 -0.46
C ILE A 323 -5.52 -11.47 0.47
N LEU A 324 -6.09 -10.54 1.24
CA LEU A 324 -7.20 -10.81 2.16
C LEU A 324 -8.43 -11.28 1.39
N GLN A 325 -8.77 -10.62 0.28
CA GLN A 325 -9.91 -10.97 -0.57
C GLN A 325 -9.76 -12.34 -1.25
N ALA A 326 -8.53 -12.77 -1.51
CA ALA A 326 -8.26 -14.12 -2.00
C ALA A 326 -8.42 -15.14 -0.87
N ALA A 327 -7.91 -14.82 0.32
CA ALA A 327 -7.95 -15.70 1.48
C ALA A 327 -9.37 -15.98 2.00
N THR A 328 -10.23 -14.95 2.07
CA THR A 328 -11.65 -15.09 2.45
C THR A 328 -12.40 -16.01 1.49
N ARG A 329 -12.27 -15.80 0.17
CA ARG A 329 -12.95 -16.61 -0.85
C ARG A 329 -12.49 -18.05 -0.85
N VAL A 330 -11.18 -18.27 -0.77
CA VAL A 330 -10.61 -19.62 -0.74
C VAL A 330 -10.97 -20.36 0.56
N SER A 331 -11.06 -19.65 1.69
CA SER A 331 -11.49 -20.23 2.98
C SER A 331 -12.93 -20.77 2.94
N GLY A 332 -13.78 -20.24 2.06
CA GLY A 332 -15.14 -20.74 1.81
C GLY A 332 -15.22 -21.93 0.83
N ALA A 333 -14.16 -22.23 0.08
CA ALA A 333 -14.18 -23.17 -1.05
C ALA A 333 -13.58 -24.57 -0.74
N GLY A 334 -13.22 -24.86 0.51
CA GLY A 334 -12.67 -26.16 0.94
C GLY A 334 -11.13 -26.26 0.95
N THR A 335 -10.58 -27.44 1.26
CA THR A 335 -9.15 -27.62 1.55
C THR A 335 -8.23 -27.62 0.32
N ARG A 336 -8.72 -28.08 -0.84
CA ARG A 336 -7.96 -28.10 -2.10
C ARG A 336 -7.60 -26.70 -2.63
N PRO A 337 -8.55 -25.75 -2.76
CA PRO A 337 -8.21 -24.39 -3.21
C PRO A 337 -7.30 -23.66 -2.21
N ILE A 338 -7.40 -23.94 -0.90
CA ILE A 338 -6.44 -23.44 0.11
C ILE A 338 -5.02 -23.93 -0.22
N GLY A 339 -4.86 -25.24 -0.44
CA GLY A 339 -3.56 -25.82 -0.77
C GLY A 339 -2.93 -25.22 -2.03
N LEU A 340 -3.74 -25.00 -3.08
CA LEU A 340 -3.28 -24.38 -4.31
C LEU A 340 -2.99 -22.88 -4.16
N ALA A 341 -3.82 -22.13 -3.44
CA ALA A 341 -3.55 -20.72 -3.17
C ALA A 341 -2.23 -20.53 -2.38
N LEU A 342 -1.98 -21.39 -1.39
CA LEU A 342 -0.71 -21.40 -0.66
C LEU A 342 0.48 -21.79 -1.55
N LEU A 343 0.29 -22.71 -2.51
CA LEU A 343 1.33 -23.09 -3.47
C LEU A 343 1.80 -21.90 -4.32
N PHE A 344 0.92 -20.94 -4.64
CA PHE A 344 1.30 -19.74 -5.39
C PHE A 344 1.77 -18.60 -4.49
N TYR A 345 1.16 -18.43 -3.30
CA TYR A 345 1.47 -17.31 -2.42
C TYR A 345 2.79 -17.47 -1.66
N VAL A 346 3.07 -18.67 -1.14
CA VAL A 346 4.28 -18.90 -0.31
C VAL A 346 5.57 -18.69 -1.09
N PRO A 347 5.72 -19.17 -2.34
CA PRO A 347 6.93 -18.89 -3.13
C PRO A 347 7.11 -17.39 -3.43
N VAL A 348 6.02 -16.64 -3.66
CA VAL A 348 6.09 -15.20 -3.87
C VAL A 348 6.61 -14.50 -2.62
N VAL A 349 6.07 -14.83 -1.45
CA VAL A 349 6.56 -14.28 -0.17
C VAL A 349 8.02 -14.66 0.08
N ALA A 350 8.40 -15.91 -0.16
CA ALA A 350 9.77 -16.38 -0.01
C ALA A 350 10.71 -15.60 -0.93
N ALA A 351 10.36 -15.45 -2.21
CA ALA A 351 11.14 -14.68 -3.18
C ALA A 351 11.26 -13.20 -2.79
N CYS A 352 10.19 -12.58 -2.26
CA CYS A 352 10.25 -11.22 -1.74
C CYS A 352 11.28 -11.09 -0.61
N PHE A 353 11.30 -12.04 0.35
CA PHE A 353 12.31 -12.06 1.40
C PHE A 353 13.72 -12.30 0.85
N THR A 354 13.90 -13.27 -0.05
CA THR A 354 15.21 -13.55 -0.66
C THR A 354 15.79 -12.34 -1.37
N VAL A 355 14.99 -11.66 -2.19
CA VAL A 355 15.43 -10.46 -2.91
C VAL A 355 15.77 -9.34 -1.92
N TRP A 356 14.95 -9.14 -0.89
CA TRP A 356 15.22 -8.14 0.12
C TRP A 356 16.55 -8.38 0.85
N PHE A 357 16.76 -9.60 1.37
CA PHE A 357 17.98 -9.90 2.10
C PHE A 357 19.22 -10.03 1.21
N SER A 358 19.05 -10.19 -0.10
CA SER A 358 20.17 -10.14 -1.04
C SER A 358 20.75 -8.73 -1.23
N GLY A 359 20.11 -7.69 -0.66
CA GLY A 359 20.56 -6.30 -0.77
C GLY A 359 20.47 -5.74 -2.19
N VAL A 360 19.73 -6.41 -3.06
CA VAL A 360 19.55 -5.99 -4.46
C VAL A 360 18.83 -4.64 -4.50
N ALA A 361 19.23 -3.78 -5.45
CA ALA A 361 18.67 -2.46 -5.60
C ALA A 361 17.13 -2.48 -5.68
N GLY A 362 16.50 -1.48 -5.05
CA GLY A 362 15.04 -1.41 -4.89
C GLY A 362 14.26 -1.55 -6.20
N VAL A 363 14.79 -1.04 -7.31
CA VAL A 363 14.16 -1.14 -8.65
C VAL A 363 13.80 -2.57 -9.05
N TRP A 364 14.63 -3.56 -8.68
CA TRP A 364 14.41 -4.97 -9.01
C TRP A 364 13.27 -5.63 -8.22
N HIS A 365 12.58 -4.88 -7.36
CA HIS A 365 11.37 -5.33 -6.67
C HIS A 365 10.10 -5.03 -7.47
N ALA A 366 10.21 -4.45 -8.68
CA ALA A 366 9.06 -4.10 -9.54
C ALA A 366 8.20 -5.31 -9.97
N TRP A 367 8.72 -6.54 -9.90
CA TRP A 367 7.95 -7.75 -10.20
C TRP A 367 6.95 -8.13 -9.09
N GLN A 368 7.16 -7.68 -7.85
CA GLN A 368 6.37 -8.14 -6.70
C GLN A 368 4.87 -7.83 -6.83
N PRO A 369 4.43 -6.61 -7.23
CA PRO A 369 3.00 -6.33 -7.40
C PRO A 369 2.32 -7.23 -8.44
N TRP A 370 3.01 -7.51 -9.54
CA TRP A 370 2.53 -8.41 -10.58
C TRP A 370 2.38 -9.86 -10.06
N ALA A 371 3.40 -10.37 -9.37
CA ALA A 371 3.38 -11.74 -8.84
C ALA A 371 2.29 -11.93 -7.77
N VAL A 372 2.16 -10.98 -6.84
CA VAL A 372 1.13 -11.01 -5.80
C VAL A 372 -0.27 -10.93 -6.42
N LEU A 373 -0.49 -10.01 -7.36
CA LEU A 373 -1.79 -9.90 -8.05
C LEU A 373 -2.12 -11.18 -8.82
N GLY A 374 -1.16 -11.76 -9.54
CA GLY A 374 -1.31 -13.02 -10.25
C GLY A 374 -1.73 -14.16 -9.31
N ALA A 375 -1.03 -14.33 -8.19
CA ALA A 375 -1.37 -15.32 -7.17
C ALA A 375 -2.78 -15.12 -6.60
N CYS A 376 -3.19 -13.88 -6.32
CA CYS A 376 -4.52 -13.55 -5.82
C CYS A 376 -5.62 -13.85 -6.86
N LEU A 377 -5.38 -13.54 -8.14
CA LEU A 377 -6.33 -13.84 -9.22
C LEU A 377 -6.48 -15.35 -9.46
N ILE A 378 -5.39 -16.11 -9.39
CA ILE A 378 -5.43 -17.57 -9.46
C ILE A 378 -6.22 -18.14 -8.29
N ALA A 379 -5.90 -17.72 -7.06
CA ALA A 379 -6.62 -18.14 -5.85
C ALA A 379 -8.13 -17.86 -5.95
N ARG A 380 -8.50 -16.67 -6.46
CA ARG A 380 -9.89 -16.28 -6.69
C ARG A 380 -10.59 -17.17 -7.73
N LYS A 381 -9.92 -17.51 -8.84
CA LYS A 381 -10.46 -18.45 -9.84
C LYS A 381 -10.70 -19.84 -9.23
N LEU A 382 -9.77 -20.32 -8.42
CA LEU A 382 -9.85 -21.62 -7.75
C LEU A 382 -10.97 -21.70 -6.71
N ALA A 383 -11.34 -20.57 -6.10
CA ALA A 383 -12.45 -20.48 -5.15
C ALA A 383 -13.83 -20.46 -5.82
N THR A 384 -13.90 -20.20 -7.13
CA THR A 384 -15.16 -20.20 -7.87
C THR A 384 -15.52 -21.65 -8.19
N PRO A 385 -16.64 -22.21 -7.70
CA PRO A 385 -17.00 -23.60 -8.04
C PRO A 385 -17.11 -23.72 -9.55
N ALA A 386 -16.50 -24.77 -10.12
CA ALA A 386 -16.73 -25.13 -11.50
C ALA A 386 -18.24 -25.29 -11.68
N ARG A 387 -18.84 -24.48 -12.56
CA ARG A 387 -20.22 -24.74 -12.99
C ARG A 387 -20.22 -26.14 -13.59
N ILE A 388 -20.74 -27.11 -12.85
CA ILE A 388 -21.14 -28.38 -13.45
C ILE A 388 -22.22 -27.99 -14.46
N PRO A 389 -22.04 -28.24 -15.78
CA PRO A 389 -23.13 -28.11 -16.72
C PRO A 389 -24.24 -29.00 -16.20
N SER A 390 -25.44 -28.45 -16.01
CA SER A 390 -26.61 -29.22 -15.63
C SER A 390 -26.96 -30.18 -16.77
N THR A 391 -26.29 -31.33 -16.81
CA THR A 391 -26.74 -32.47 -17.58
C THR A 391 -27.89 -33.11 -16.81
N ALA A 392 -29.06 -33.08 -17.45
CA ALA A 392 -30.28 -33.83 -17.17
C ALA A 392 -31.28 -33.26 -16.14
N SER A 393 -32.39 -32.72 -16.67
CA SER A 393 -33.73 -33.13 -16.26
C SER A 393 -34.75 -32.90 -17.39
N ASN A 394 -34.53 -33.51 -18.56
CA ASN A 394 -35.62 -33.87 -19.47
C ASN A 394 -35.97 -35.34 -19.17
N LEU A 395 -36.67 -35.54 -18.06
CA LEU A 395 -37.37 -36.78 -17.73
C LEU A 395 -38.67 -36.35 -17.07
N GLY A 396 -39.80 -36.55 -17.76
CA GLY A 396 -41.11 -36.48 -17.11
C GLY A 396 -42.24 -35.79 -17.86
N THR A 397 -42.38 -35.95 -19.18
CA THR A 397 -43.74 -36.05 -19.75
C THR A 397 -44.23 -37.48 -19.55
N LEU A 398 -45.15 -37.69 -18.60
CA LEU A 398 -46.14 -38.78 -18.57
C LEU A 398 -47.05 -38.61 -17.34
N ARG A 399 -48.12 -37.82 -17.47
CA ARG A 399 -49.53 -38.24 -17.36
C ARG A 399 -50.45 -37.05 -17.50
#